data_AF-A0A812EPR7-F1
#
_entry.id   AF-A0A812EPR7-F1
#
_cell.length_a   1.000
_cell.length_b   1.000
_cell.length_c   1.000
_cell.angle_alpha   90.00
_cell.angle_beta   90.00
_cell.angle_gamma   90.00
#
_symmetry.space_group_name_H-M   'P 1'
#
loop_
_entity.id
_entity.type
_entity.pdbx_description
1 polymer ?
#
loop_
_entity_poly.entity_id
_entity_poly.type
_entity_poly.pdbx_seq_one_letter_code
_entity_poly.pdbx_strand_id
1 'polypeptide(L)'
;MLTHFLKTDSKVINSGQGFHSLLLATVDCVWCSVIGCTLSENYFLENEGCFLLLDLLEICSQDMQQNVLGCLLDLCCENPQTVKHILTWKGSKENVSAPHFFCKMWREEERQMGVRRQPSGAIADPDYPLMGCLQMESGFYPQSACCASQAIVDVVENMRGKIYCFFCKLGFDDLPGLQMIDHITLVIIEKYLTFKSGEVWIEIVKELELENVEPLKDDKAVCDALLQRVKECCQLNMQFQLKLIESQKNMDALDEQELYAEIRENNRQKEMNQNSWAEFVSRTSSYNLLKAAKLRQDLSIDLSRLQKIYRNEKFFHNITMPKLGTTVFSGFHVQIEKITPLHMQHQIKENGEEKEQ
;
A
#
# COMPACT_ATOMS: atom_id res chain seq x y z
N MET A 1 18.37 -11.46 -28.10
CA MET A 1 17.55 -11.02 -29.27
C MET A 1 16.12 -10.75 -28.83
N LEU A 2 15.40 -11.69 -28.20
CA LEU A 2 14.03 -11.47 -27.70
C LEU A 2 13.93 -10.36 -26.64
N THR A 3 14.87 -10.33 -25.68
CA THR A 3 14.95 -9.26 -24.66
C THR A 3 15.19 -7.88 -25.26
N HIS A 4 15.83 -7.79 -26.42
CA HIS A 4 16.02 -6.52 -27.13
C HIS A 4 14.71 -6.01 -27.74
N PHE A 5 13.84 -6.91 -28.23
CA PHE A 5 12.52 -6.52 -28.73
C PHE A 5 11.58 -6.11 -27.58
N LEU A 6 11.69 -6.75 -26.42
CA LEU A 6 10.96 -6.34 -25.21
C LEU A 6 11.44 -5.00 -24.64
N LYS A 7 12.71 -4.62 -24.84
CA LYS A 7 13.29 -3.32 -24.44
C LYS A 7 12.89 -2.14 -25.34
N THR A 8 12.06 -2.33 -26.37
CA THR A 8 11.75 -1.28 -27.36
C THR A 8 10.80 -0.21 -26.80
N ASP A 9 11.05 1.07 -27.13
CA ASP A 9 10.38 2.27 -26.63
C ASP A 9 8.83 2.19 -26.53
N SER A 10 8.30 2.51 -25.33
CA SER A 10 6.86 2.48 -25.01
C SER A 10 5.99 3.38 -25.89
N LYS A 11 6.59 4.40 -26.51
CA LYS A 11 5.91 5.32 -27.44
C LYS A 11 5.70 4.71 -28.83
N VAL A 12 6.53 3.73 -29.22
CA VAL A 12 6.46 3.05 -30.52
C VAL A 12 5.43 1.92 -30.48
N ILE A 13 5.22 1.29 -29.32
CA ILE A 13 4.27 0.18 -29.14
C ILE A 13 2.84 0.60 -29.50
N ASN A 14 2.44 1.84 -29.20
CA ASN A 14 1.10 2.37 -29.49
C ASN A 14 0.98 3.03 -30.87
N SER A 15 2.01 2.98 -31.71
CA SER A 15 2.08 3.76 -32.96
C SER A 15 1.68 2.99 -34.24
N GLY A 16 1.35 1.69 -34.16
CA GLY A 16 0.78 0.95 -35.30
C GLY A 16 0.52 -0.55 -35.10
N GLN A 17 -0.47 -1.09 -35.83
CA GLN A 17 -0.95 -2.50 -35.76
C GLN A 17 0.14 -3.57 -35.98
N GLY A 18 1.18 -3.28 -36.76
CA GLY A 18 2.28 -4.22 -37.03
C GLY A 18 3.16 -4.50 -35.80
N PHE A 19 3.32 -3.51 -34.92
CA PHE A 19 4.16 -3.66 -33.72
C PHE A 19 3.48 -4.52 -32.65
N HIS A 20 2.16 -4.42 -32.49
CA HIS A 20 1.40 -5.30 -31.60
C HIS A 20 1.52 -6.77 -32.01
N SER A 21 1.45 -7.06 -33.31
CA SER A 21 1.60 -8.43 -33.83
C SER A 21 3.01 -8.97 -33.60
N LEU A 22 4.04 -8.15 -33.83
CA LEU A 22 5.43 -8.52 -33.57
C LEU A 22 5.69 -8.77 -32.08
N LEU A 23 5.12 -7.91 -31.23
CA LEU A 23 5.28 -8.02 -29.78
C LEU A 23 4.55 -9.26 -29.24
N LEU A 24 3.33 -9.53 -29.71
CA LEU A 24 2.62 -10.76 -29.39
C LEU A 24 3.39 -12.00 -29.85
N ALA A 25 3.94 -12.00 -31.08
CA ALA A 25 4.78 -13.09 -31.56
C ALA A 25 6.09 -13.24 -30.75
N THR A 26 6.62 -12.14 -30.22
CA THR A 26 7.80 -12.18 -29.33
C THR A 26 7.43 -12.81 -27.99
N VAL A 27 6.30 -12.42 -27.40
CA VAL A 27 5.78 -13.01 -26.15
C VAL A 27 5.46 -14.48 -26.35
N ASP A 28 4.80 -14.84 -27.45
CA ASP A 28 4.49 -16.23 -27.81
C ASP A 28 5.76 -17.07 -28.02
N CYS A 29 6.78 -16.50 -28.66
CA CYS A 29 8.08 -17.13 -28.79
C CYS A 29 8.74 -17.34 -27.42
N VAL A 30 8.67 -16.37 -26.52
CA VAL A 30 9.15 -16.56 -25.12
C VAL A 30 8.35 -17.68 -24.45
N TRP A 31 7.03 -17.67 -24.57
CA TRP A 31 6.15 -18.68 -23.99
C TRP A 31 6.51 -20.09 -24.48
N CYS A 32 6.68 -20.28 -25.79
CA CYS A 32 6.92 -21.60 -26.36
C CYS A 32 8.38 -22.09 -26.27
N SER A 33 9.36 -21.17 -26.24
CA SER A 33 10.79 -21.54 -26.34
C SER A 33 11.59 -21.39 -25.04
N VAL A 34 11.12 -20.54 -24.13
CA VAL A 34 11.79 -20.30 -22.85
C VAL A 34 11.14 -21.13 -21.76
N ILE A 35 9.81 -21.07 -21.66
CA ILE A 35 9.05 -21.74 -20.59
C ILE A 35 9.11 -23.27 -20.78
N GLY A 36 9.39 -23.99 -19.70
CA GLY A 36 9.56 -25.45 -19.68
C GLY A 36 11.02 -25.91 -19.88
N CYS A 37 11.94 -24.99 -20.15
CA CYS A 37 13.37 -25.27 -20.22
C CYS A 37 14.13 -24.49 -19.15
N THR A 38 14.53 -25.16 -18.07
CA THR A 38 15.21 -24.54 -16.91
C THR A 38 16.44 -23.70 -17.27
N LEU A 39 17.23 -24.10 -18.27
CA LEU A 39 18.41 -23.34 -18.70
C LEU A 39 18.02 -22.03 -19.41
N SER A 40 17.03 -22.10 -20.29
CA SER A 40 16.51 -20.92 -20.99
C SER A 40 15.82 -19.96 -20.02
N GLU A 41 15.05 -20.47 -19.07
CA GLU A 41 14.36 -19.67 -18.05
C GLU A 41 15.35 -18.91 -17.18
N ASN A 42 16.38 -19.58 -16.65
CA ASN A 42 17.39 -18.93 -15.83
C ASN A 42 18.14 -17.87 -16.62
N TYR A 43 18.52 -18.17 -17.88
CA TYR A 43 19.14 -17.18 -18.76
C TYR A 43 18.20 -16.00 -19.03
N PHE A 44 16.90 -16.23 -19.19
CA PHE A 44 15.92 -15.17 -19.39
C PHE A 44 15.76 -14.29 -18.15
N LEU A 45 15.73 -14.88 -16.95
CA LEU A 45 15.69 -14.16 -15.67
C LEU A 45 16.95 -13.33 -15.43
N GLU A 46 18.13 -13.89 -15.71
CA GLU A 46 19.42 -13.18 -15.63
C GLU A 46 19.48 -11.96 -16.55
N ASN A 47 18.81 -12.03 -17.72
CA ASN A 47 18.72 -10.93 -18.68
C ASN A 47 17.54 -9.97 -18.42
N GLU A 48 17.07 -9.88 -17.16
CA GLU A 48 15.96 -9.01 -16.72
C GLU A 48 14.62 -9.29 -17.44
N GLY A 49 14.47 -10.45 -18.08
CA GLY A 49 13.30 -10.75 -18.90
C GLY A 49 11.97 -10.65 -18.14
N CYS A 50 11.97 -11.03 -16.86
CA CYS A 50 10.80 -10.89 -15.99
C CYS A 50 10.39 -9.43 -15.77
N PHE A 51 11.35 -8.52 -15.56
CA PHE A 51 11.06 -7.10 -15.35
C PHE A 51 10.49 -6.48 -16.64
N LEU A 52 11.04 -6.86 -17.80
CA LEU A 52 10.54 -6.39 -19.10
C LEU A 52 9.11 -6.84 -19.38
N LEU A 53 8.73 -8.07 -19.00
CA LEU A 53 7.34 -8.55 -19.14
C LEU A 53 6.38 -7.78 -18.23
N LEU A 54 6.82 -7.43 -17.01
CA LEU A 54 6.02 -6.62 -16.09
C LEU A 54 5.88 -5.17 -16.57
N ASP A 55 6.95 -4.56 -17.07
CA ASP A 55 6.91 -3.22 -17.66
C ASP A 55 5.99 -3.20 -18.89
N LEU A 56 6.05 -4.26 -19.69
CA LEU A 56 5.17 -4.44 -20.84
C LEU A 56 3.71 -4.52 -20.39
N LEU A 57 3.41 -5.26 -19.32
CA LEU A 57 2.07 -5.39 -18.75
C LEU A 57 1.46 -4.02 -18.36
N GLU A 58 2.30 -3.06 -17.92
CA GLU A 58 1.88 -1.69 -17.60
C GLU A 58 1.47 -0.85 -18.83
N ILE A 59 1.95 -1.23 -20.03
CA ILE A 59 1.79 -0.44 -21.26
C ILE A 59 0.73 -1.03 -22.21
N CYS A 60 0.51 -2.34 -22.14
CA CYS A 60 -0.33 -3.11 -23.08
C CYS A 60 -1.83 -2.81 -23.01
N SER A 61 -2.54 -3.11 -24.12
CA SER A 61 -4.01 -3.27 -24.13
C SER A 61 -4.44 -4.54 -23.39
N GLN A 62 -5.71 -4.61 -22.97
CA GLN A 62 -6.24 -5.70 -22.14
C GLN A 62 -6.02 -7.11 -22.73
N ASP A 63 -6.30 -7.32 -24.02
CA ASP A 63 -6.09 -8.63 -24.68
C ASP A 63 -4.62 -9.07 -24.63
N MET A 64 -3.71 -8.10 -24.77
CA MET A 64 -2.27 -8.34 -24.71
C MET A 64 -1.82 -8.52 -23.26
N GLN A 65 -2.41 -7.79 -22.31
CA GLN A 65 -2.19 -8.00 -20.88
C GLN A 65 -2.57 -9.43 -20.46
N GLN A 66 -3.70 -9.95 -20.94
CA GLN A 66 -4.14 -11.31 -20.63
C GLN A 66 -3.16 -12.37 -21.13
N ASN A 67 -2.53 -12.16 -22.29
CA ASN A 67 -1.50 -13.06 -22.83
C ASN A 67 -0.17 -12.93 -22.08
N VAL A 68 0.31 -11.71 -21.85
CA VAL A 68 1.55 -11.45 -21.10
C VAL A 68 1.45 -11.97 -19.66
N LEU A 69 0.30 -11.78 -19.01
CA LEU A 69 0.03 -12.31 -17.67
C LEU A 69 0.04 -13.84 -17.67
N GLY A 70 -0.51 -14.49 -18.70
CA GLY A 70 -0.43 -15.96 -18.86
C GLY A 70 1.01 -16.44 -18.97
N CYS A 71 1.80 -15.83 -19.86
CA CYS A 71 3.22 -16.15 -20.02
C CYS A 71 4.01 -15.96 -18.71
N LEU A 72 3.77 -14.87 -17.99
CA LEU A 72 4.44 -14.61 -16.71
C LEU A 72 3.99 -15.59 -15.62
N LEU A 73 2.73 -16.03 -15.64
CA LEU A 73 2.20 -16.99 -14.67
C LEU A 73 2.88 -18.34 -14.84
N ASP A 74 2.99 -18.82 -16.07
CA ASP A 74 3.64 -20.10 -16.35
C ASP A 74 5.13 -20.05 -15.98
N LEU A 75 5.82 -18.94 -16.27
CA LEU A 75 7.21 -18.71 -15.82
C LEU A 75 7.36 -18.73 -14.29
N CYS A 76 6.35 -18.22 -13.56
CA CYS A 76 6.30 -18.25 -12.10
C CYS A 76 5.99 -19.65 -11.56
N CYS A 77 5.20 -20.44 -12.29
CA CYS A 77 4.87 -21.82 -11.93
C CYS A 77 6.08 -22.76 -12.08
N GLU A 78 6.86 -22.61 -13.14
CA GLU A 78 8.01 -23.48 -13.44
C GLU A 78 9.25 -23.09 -12.63
N ASN A 79 9.53 -21.78 -12.49
CA ASN A 79 10.73 -21.30 -11.80
C ASN A 79 10.40 -20.48 -10.53
N PRO A 80 10.73 -20.98 -9.33
CA PRO A 80 10.44 -20.29 -8.07
C PRO A 80 11.29 -19.03 -7.85
N GLN A 81 12.41 -18.84 -8.55
CA GLN A 81 13.18 -17.59 -8.45
C GLN A 81 12.41 -16.41 -9.04
N THR A 82 11.54 -16.65 -10.02
CA THR A 82 10.68 -15.64 -10.65
C THR A 82 9.86 -14.87 -9.62
N VAL A 83 9.35 -15.53 -8.57
CA VAL A 83 8.61 -14.89 -7.47
C VAL A 83 9.41 -13.76 -6.83
N LYS A 84 10.70 -13.96 -6.57
CA LYS A 84 11.57 -12.94 -5.97
C LYS A 84 11.78 -11.75 -6.91
N HIS A 85 11.96 -12.03 -8.20
CA HIS A 85 12.07 -10.97 -9.22
C HIS A 85 10.78 -10.15 -9.30
N ILE A 86 9.61 -10.79 -9.27
CA ILE A 86 8.30 -10.11 -9.27
C ILE A 86 8.14 -9.22 -8.02
N LEU A 87 8.45 -9.73 -6.83
CA LEU A 87 8.33 -8.95 -5.58
C LEU A 87 9.33 -7.78 -5.51
N THR A 88 10.45 -7.89 -6.21
CA THR A 88 11.47 -6.83 -6.32
C THR A 88 11.11 -5.79 -7.37
N TRP A 89 10.27 -6.14 -8.36
CA TRP A 89 9.88 -5.22 -9.42
C TRP A 89 9.14 -4.01 -8.86
N LYS A 90 9.46 -2.86 -9.46
CA LYS A 90 8.87 -1.56 -9.17
C LYS A 90 8.44 -0.93 -10.47
N GLY A 91 7.17 -0.53 -10.54
CA GLY A 91 6.59 0.05 -11.75
C GLY A 91 7.30 1.32 -12.19
N SER A 92 7.43 1.48 -13.50
CA SER A 92 8.23 2.54 -14.11
C SER A 92 7.66 3.95 -13.88
N LYS A 93 6.34 4.10 -13.70
CA LYS A 93 5.69 5.41 -13.55
C LYS A 93 5.44 5.84 -12.11
N GLU A 94 5.09 4.90 -11.23
CA GLU A 94 4.59 5.20 -9.87
C GLU A 94 5.37 4.46 -8.76
N ASN A 95 6.46 3.75 -9.08
CA ASN A 95 7.22 2.92 -8.13
C ASN A 95 6.32 1.95 -7.33
N VAL A 96 5.28 1.47 -8.02
CA VAL A 96 4.24 0.58 -7.49
C VAL A 96 4.80 -0.83 -7.36
N SER A 97 4.43 -1.54 -6.30
CA SER A 97 4.78 -2.96 -6.14
C SER A 97 3.93 -3.85 -7.05
N ALA A 98 4.50 -4.96 -7.52
CA ALA A 98 3.75 -5.91 -8.37
C ALA A 98 2.42 -6.39 -7.73
N PRO A 99 2.35 -6.72 -6.43
CA PRO A 99 1.08 -7.10 -5.78
C PRO A 99 0.01 -6.00 -5.86
N HIS A 100 0.37 -4.74 -5.59
CA HIS A 100 -0.55 -3.61 -5.74
C HIS A 100 -1.03 -3.49 -7.20
N PHE A 101 -0.13 -3.64 -8.16
CA PHE A 101 -0.46 -3.56 -9.58
C PHE A 101 -1.48 -4.65 -9.98
N PHE A 102 -1.29 -5.89 -9.54
CA PHE A 102 -2.25 -6.98 -9.79
C PHE A 102 -3.61 -6.73 -9.13
N CYS A 103 -3.65 -6.19 -7.91
CA CYS A 103 -4.91 -5.77 -7.27
C CYS A 103 -5.59 -4.64 -8.05
N LYS A 104 -4.82 -3.69 -8.61
CA LYS A 104 -5.35 -2.61 -9.46
C LYS A 104 -5.95 -3.17 -10.75
N MET A 105 -5.25 -4.10 -11.42
CA MET A 105 -5.77 -4.80 -12.61
C MET A 105 -7.08 -5.54 -12.31
N TRP A 106 -7.14 -6.27 -11.19
CA TRP A 106 -8.36 -6.94 -10.75
C TRP A 106 -9.55 -5.98 -10.63
N ARG A 107 -9.34 -4.82 -9.99
CA ARG A 107 -10.41 -3.82 -9.80
C ARG A 107 -10.85 -3.18 -11.10
N GLU A 108 -9.93 -2.96 -12.03
CA GLU A 108 -10.26 -2.44 -13.37
C GLU A 108 -11.15 -3.43 -14.11
N GLU A 109 -10.76 -4.69 -14.09
CA GLU A 109 -11.46 -5.80 -14.70
C GLU A 109 -12.88 -5.96 -14.12
N GLU A 110 -13.03 -5.95 -12.79
CA GLU A 110 -14.34 -5.95 -12.13
C GLU A 110 -15.23 -4.77 -12.52
N ARG A 111 -14.63 -3.59 -12.73
CA ARG A 111 -15.36 -2.41 -13.17
C ARG A 111 -15.88 -2.58 -14.60
N GLN A 112 -15.07 -3.13 -15.49
CA GLN A 112 -15.46 -3.35 -16.88
C GLN A 112 -16.56 -4.40 -17.02
N MET A 113 -16.51 -5.45 -16.22
CA MET A 113 -17.60 -6.43 -16.13
C MET A 113 -18.84 -5.92 -15.39
N GLY A 114 -18.80 -4.76 -14.75
CA GLY A 114 -19.93 -4.22 -13.99
C GLY A 114 -20.29 -5.02 -12.73
N VAL A 115 -19.30 -5.64 -12.07
CA VAL A 115 -19.52 -6.36 -10.80
C VAL A 115 -19.99 -5.39 -9.72
N ARG A 116 -21.04 -5.73 -8.98
CA ARG A 116 -21.57 -4.89 -7.92
C ARG A 116 -20.65 -4.88 -6.70
N ARG A 117 -20.05 -3.72 -6.42
CA ARG A 117 -19.18 -3.46 -5.26
C ARG A 117 -19.70 -2.29 -4.44
N GLN A 118 -19.40 -2.29 -3.15
CA GLN A 118 -19.59 -1.10 -2.32
C GLN A 118 -18.59 -0.01 -2.73
N PRO A 119 -18.83 1.29 -2.44
CA PRO A 119 -17.87 2.36 -2.72
C PRO A 119 -16.49 2.13 -2.06
N SER A 120 -16.46 1.37 -0.98
CA SER A 120 -15.24 0.95 -0.26
C SER A 120 -14.48 -0.21 -0.92
N GLY A 121 -15.01 -0.81 -2.00
CA GLY A 121 -14.47 -2.02 -2.64
C GLY A 121 -14.91 -3.33 -1.99
N ALA A 122 -15.67 -3.30 -0.89
CA ALA A 122 -16.20 -4.50 -0.23
C ALA A 122 -17.31 -5.17 -1.05
N ILE A 123 -17.56 -6.47 -0.75
CA ILE A 123 -18.66 -7.24 -1.32
C ILE A 123 -19.99 -6.53 -1.00
N ALA A 124 -20.81 -6.25 -2.03
CA ALA A 124 -22.12 -5.62 -1.87
C ALA A 124 -23.24 -6.65 -1.70
N ASP A 125 -23.17 -7.75 -2.46
CA ASP A 125 -24.18 -8.79 -2.53
C ASP A 125 -23.54 -10.14 -2.13
N PRO A 126 -23.92 -10.73 -0.99
CA PRO A 126 -23.37 -12.00 -0.54
C PRO A 126 -23.88 -13.20 -1.35
N ASP A 127 -25.00 -13.06 -2.06
CA ASP A 127 -25.56 -14.15 -2.88
C ASP A 127 -24.84 -14.24 -4.24
N TYR A 128 -24.36 -13.10 -4.77
CA TYR A 128 -23.65 -13.03 -6.05
C TYR A 128 -22.40 -12.13 -5.94
N PRO A 129 -21.32 -12.62 -5.31
CA PRO A 129 -20.15 -11.79 -4.99
C PRO A 129 -19.24 -11.46 -6.19
N LEU A 130 -19.26 -12.25 -7.27
CA LEU A 130 -18.37 -12.07 -8.44
C LEU A 130 -19.11 -11.84 -9.76
N MET A 131 -20.45 -11.90 -9.74
CA MET A 131 -21.30 -11.89 -10.93
C MET A 131 -21.26 -10.53 -11.63
N GLY A 132 -20.89 -10.54 -12.91
CA GLY A 132 -20.87 -9.38 -13.79
C GLY A 132 -22.23 -9.06 -14.43
N CYS A 133 -22.36 -7.90 -15.06
CA CYS A 133 -23.60 -7.45 -15.69
C CYS A 133 -24.06 -8.39 -16.81
N LEU A 134 -23.16 -8.86 -17.67
CA LEU A 134 -23.48 -9.75 -18.79
C LEU A 134 -24.05 -11.10 -18.31
N GLN A 135 -23.49 -11.65 -17.24
CA GLN A 135 -23.98 -12.90 -16.64
C GLN A 135 -25.37 -12.69 -16.02
N MET A 136 -25.61 -11.53 -15.40
CA MET A 136 -26.94 -11.18 -14.89
C MET A 136 -27.98 -11.00 -16.01
N GLU A 137 -27.61 -10.34 -17.11
CA GLU A 137 -28.49 -10.08 -18.25
C GLU A 137 -28.82 -11.34 -19.04
N SER A 138 -27.82 -12.22 -19.21
CA SER A 138 -28.01 -13.53 -19.86
C SER A 138 -28.98 -14.42 -19.09
N GLY A 139 -29.04 -14.26 -17.77
CA GLY A 139 -29.93 -15.02 -16.90
C GLY A 139 -29.60 -16.52 -16.88
N PHE A 140 -30.54 -17.30 -16.34
CA PHE A 140 -30.43 -18.76 -16.29
C PHE A 140 -31.30 -19.34 -17.40
N TYR A 141 -30.69 -20.12 -18.29
CA TYR A 141 -31.40 -20.84 -19.33
C TYR A 141 -30.81 -22.24 -19.48
N PRO A 142 -31.63 -23.27 -19.70
CA PRO A 142 -31.13 -24.63 -19.93
C PRO A 142 -30.19 -24.65 -21.13
N GLN A 143 -28.97 -25.11 -20.90
CA GLN A 143 -27.96 -25.25 -21.95
C GLN A 143 -27.79 -26.71 -22.36
N SER A 144 -27.33 -26.93 -23.59
CA SER A 144 -26.89 -28.26 -24.01
C SER A 144 -25.69 -28.70 -23.16
N ALA A 145 -25.61 -30.00 -22.84
CA ALA A 145 -24.49 -30.59 -22.10
C ALA A 145 -23.10 -30.39 -22.77
N CYS A 146 -23.07 -29.96 -24.04
CA CYS A 146 -21.85 -29.64 -24.76
C CYS A 146 -21.38 -28.18 -24.59
N CYS A 147 -22.22 -27.32 -24.00
CA CYS A 147 -21.93 -25.90 -23.80
C CYS A 147 -21.40 -25.67 -22.39
N ALA A 148 -20.43 -24.75 -22.25
CA ALA A 148 -19.96 -24.31 -20.94
C ALA A 148 -20.95 -23.32 -20.33
N SER A 149 -21.19 -23.43 -19.03
CA SER A 149 -22.05 -22.50 -18.31
C SER A 149 -21.50 -21.07 -18.34
N GLN A 150 -22.35 -20.06 -18.16
CA GLN A 150 -21.93 -18.66 -18.24
C GLN A 150 -20.87 -18.33 -17.19
N ALA A 151 -20.96 -18.91 -15.99
CA ALA A 151 -19.91 -18.79 -14.99
C ALA A 151 -18.57 -19.33 -15.49
N ILE A 152 -18.53 -20.45 -16.21
CA ILE A 152 -17.28 -21.03 -16.74
C ILE A 152 -16.71 -20.17 -17.87
N VAL A 153 -17.55 -19.71 -18.80
CA VAL A 153 -17.14 -18.84 -19.92
C VAL A 153 -16.48 -17.57 -19.39
N ASP A 154 -17.06 -16.94 -18.36
CA ASP A 154 -16.50 -15.75 -17.70
C ASP A 154 -15.09 -15.98 -17.11
N VAL A 155 -14.76 -17.19 -16.64
CA VAL A 155 -13.37 -17.48 -16.16
C VAL A 155 -12.37 -17.49 -17.31
N VAL A 156 -12.78 -17.97 -18.49
CA VAL A 156 -11.91 -18.11 -19.66
C VAL A 156 -11.65 -16.76 -20.33
N GLU A 157 -12.69 -15.93 -20.42
CA GLU A 157 -12.61 -14.62 -21.06
C GLU A 157 -11.82 -13.62 -20.23
N ASN A 158 -11.71 -13.84 -18.92
CA ASN A 158 -11.19 -12.86 -17.99
C ASN A 158 -9.75 -13.15 -17.50
N MET A 159 -9.03 -12.10 -17.08
CA MET A 159 -7.75 -12.18 -16.36
C MET A 159 -7.87 -12.55 -14.87
N ARG A 160 -9.06 -12.47 -14.24
CA ARG A 160 -9.27 -12.77 -12.81
C ARG A 160 -8.70 -14.13 -12.40
N GLY A 161 -8.96 -15.19 -13.17
CA GLY A 161 -8.42 -16.52 -12.88
C GLY A 161 -6.89 -16.55 -12.87
N LYS A 162 -6.25 -15.83 -13.80
CA LYS A 162 -4.78 -15.71 -13.87
C LYS A 162 -4.23 -14.94 -12.67
N ILE A 163 -4.87 -13.84 -12.28
CA ILE A 163 -4.48 -13.05 -11.10
C ILE A 163 -4.59 -13.90 -9.83
N TYR A 164 -5.68 -14.68 -9.68
CA TYR A 164 -5.82 -15.62 -8.56
C TYR A 164 -4.66 -16.62 -8.51
N CYS A 165 -4.35 -17.26 -9.63
CA CYS A 165 -3.23 -18.21 -9.73
C CYS A 165 -1.88 -17.56 -9.40
N PHE A 166 -1.68 -16.29 -9.76
CA PHE A 166 -0.50 -15.53 -9.36
C PHE A 166 -0.38 -15.41 -7.84
N PHE A 167 -1.45 -14.99 -7.17
CA PHE A 167 -1.43 -14.87 -5.71
C PHE A 167 -1.30 -16.24 -5.02
N CYS A 168 -1.78 -17.33 -5.61
CA CYS A 168 -1.46 -18.68 -5.11
C CYS A 168 0.04 -19.00 -5.15
N LYS A 169 0.82 -18.39 -6.05
CA LYS A 169 2.29 -18.56 -6.12
C LYS A 169 3.06 -17.55 -5.29
N LEU A 170 2.61 -16.29 -5.25
CA LEU A 170 3.24 -15.22 -4.47
C LEU A 170 3.00 -15.40 -2.96
N GLY A 171 1.85 -15.98 -2.59
CA GLY A 171 1.32 -15.92 -1.24
C GLY A 171 0.38 -14.73 -1.04
N PHE A 172 -0.48 -14.83 -0.02
CA PHE A 172 -1.43 -13.79 0.36
C PHE A 172 -0.94 -12.96 1.56
N ASP A 173 0.10 -13.45 2.26
CA ASP A 173 0.65 -12.86 3.48
C ASP A 173 1.92 -12.04 3.18
N ASP A 174 2.17 -10.98 3.96
CA ASP A 174 3.41 -10.18 3.95
C ASP A 174 3.83 -9.58 2.60
N LEU A 175 2.86 -9.21 1.76
CA LEU A 175 3.11 -8.59 0.46
C LEU A 175 3.52 -7.12 0.60
N PRO A 176 4.60 -6.67 -0.07
CA PRO A 176 5.13 -5.32 0.09
C PRO A 176 4.29 -4.26 -0.64
N GLY A 177 4.14 -3.09 -0.02
CA GLY A 177 3.59 -1.89 -0.67
C GLY A 177 2.08 -1.92 -0.95
N LEU A 178 1.34 -2.79 -0.25
CA LEU A 178 -0.11 -2.84 -0.35
C LEU A 178 -0.76 -1.67 0.38
N GLN A 179 -1.83 -1.15 -0.22
CA GLN A 179 -2.74 -0.21 0.40
C GLN A 179 -3.93 -0.94 1.01
N MET A 180 -4.69 -0.25 1.86
CA MET A 180 -5.91 -0.79 2.48
C MET A 180 -6.91 -1.34 1.46
N ILE A 181 -7.09 -0.63 0.34
CA ILE A 181 -7.95 -1.07 -0.75
C ILE A 181 -7.45 -2.37 -1.40
N ASP A 182 -6.15 -2.60 -1.44
CA ASP A 182 -5.57 -3.85 -1.94
C ASP A 182 -5.82 -4.98 -0.97
N HIS A 183 -5.67 -4.77 0.34
CA HIS A 183 -6.01 -5.78 1.35
C HIS A 183 -7.49 -6.20 1.26
N ILE A 184 -8.41 -5.25 1.06
CA ILE A 184 -9.82 -5.57 0.81
C ILE A 184 -9.99 -6.40 -0.47
N THR A 185 -9.26 -6.05 -1.53
CA THR A 185 -9.28 -6.78 -2.82
C THR A 185 -8.73 -8.20 -2.66
N LEU A 186 -7.63 -8.37 -1.92
CA LEU A 186 -6.97 -9.65 -1.69
C LEU A 186 -7.87 -10.66 -0.98
N VAL A 187 -8.69 -10.22 -0.03
CA VAL A 187 -9.70 -11.09 0.62
C VAL A 187 -10.65 -11.70 -0.41
N ILE A 188 -11.02 -10.95 -1.44
CA ILE A 188 -11.87 -11.44 -2.54
C ILE A 188 -11.08 -12.40 -3.41
N ILE A 189 -9.87 -12.03 -3.81
CA ILE A 189 -8.99 -12.83 -4.66
C ILE A 189 -8.72 -14.19 -4.00
N GLU A 190 -8.38 -14.22 -2.71
CA GLU A 190 -8.09 -15.44 -1.96
C GLU A 190 -9.25 -16.45 -2.04
N LYS A 191 -10.49 -15.97 -2.07
CA LYS A 191 -11.70 -16.80 -2.12
C LYS A 191 -12.31 -16.92 -3.51
N TYR A 192 -11.65 -16.39 -4.55
CA TYR A 192 -12.15 -16.35 -5.92
C TYR A 192 -12.68 -17.71 -6.40
N LEU A 193 -11.88 -18.77 -6.30
CA LEU A 193 -12.27 -20.10 -6.77
C LEU A 193 -13.48 -20.65 -6.00
N THR A 194 -13.60 -20.36 -4.70
CA THR A 194 -14.74 -20.78 -3.88
C THR A 194 -16.01 -20.09 -4.33
N PHE A 195 -15.95 -18.77 -4.54
CA PHE A 195 -17.09 -17.98 -5.01
C PHE A 195 -17.50 -18.38 -6.42
N LYS A 196 -16.54 -18.59 -7.32
CA LYS A 196 -16.82 -18.97 -8.70
C LYS A 196 -17.40 -20.37 -8.81
N SER A 197 -16.89 -21.32 -8.02
CA SER A 197 -17.50 -22.66 -7.92
C SER A 197 -18.94 -22.58 -7.39
N GLY A 198 -19.20 -21.67 -6.44
CA GLY A 198 -20.55 -21.41 -5.94
C GLY A 198 -21.50 -20.89 -7.03
N GLU A 199 -21.06 -19.96 -7.87
CA GLU A 199 -21.85 -19.46 -9.01
C GLU A 199 -22.21 -20.59 -9.98
N VAL A 200 -21.27 -21.48 -10.30
CA VAL A 200 -21.54 -22.66 -11.14
C VAL A 200 -22.59 -23.56 -10.50
N TRP A 201 -22.51 -23.82 -9.19
CA TRP A 201 -23.53 -24.61 -8.48
C TRP A 201 -24.91 -23.94 -8.48
N ILE A 202 -24.97 -22.61 -8.38
CA ILE A 202 -26.23 -21.86 -8.49
C ILE A 202 -26.82 -22.01 -9.90
N GLU A 203 -25.99 -21.93 -10.94
CA GLU A 203 -26.41 -22.16 -12.34
C GLU A 203 -26.97 -23.57 -12.52
N ILE A 204 -26.27 -24.60 -12.04
CA ILE A 204 -26.72 -26.00 -12.11
C ILE A 204 -28.07 -26.20 -11.43
N VAL A 205 -28.23 -25.71 -10.20
CA VAL A 205 -29.49 -25.88 -9.45
C VAL A 205 -30.65 -25.18 -10.16
N LYS A 206 -30.43 -23.98 -10.70
CA LYS A 206 -31.45 -23.24 -11.45
C LYS A 206 -31.78 -23.86 -12.80
N GLU A 207 -30.81 -24.43 -13.50
CA GLU A 207 -31.05 -25.17 -14.74
C GLU A 207 -31.94 -26.39 -14.48
N LEU A 208 -31.67 -27.17 -13.43
CA LEU A 208 -32.51 -28.31 -13.03
C LEU A 208 -33.94 -27.88 -12.69
N GLU A 209 -34.10 -26.75 -11.98
CA GLU A 209 -35.41 -26.16 -11.69
C GLU A 209 -36.17 -25.78 -12.97
N LEU A 210 -35.50 -25.16 -13.95
CA LEU A 210 -36.10 -24.75 -15.22
C LEU A 210 -36.48 -25.95 -16.10
N GLU A 211 -35.69 -27.03 -16.06
CA GLU A 211 -36.00 -28.28 -16.75
C GLU A 211 -37.07 -29.12 -16.04
N ASN A 212 -37.51 -28.70 -14.85
CA ASN A 212 -38.42 -29.45 -13.97
C ASN A 212 -37.85 -30.84 -13.58
N VAL A 213 -36.53 -30.94 -13.45
CA VAL A 213 -35.83 -32.13 -12.99
C VAL A 213 -35.63 -32.04 -11.48
N GLU A 214 -36.28 -32.92 -10.73
CA GLU A 214 -36.10 -32.98 -9.27
C GLU A 214 -34.92 -33.89 -8.91
N PRO A 215 -33.85 -33.36 -8.27
CA PRO A 215 -32.75 -34.19 -7.79
C PRO A 215 -33.22 -35.19 -6.73
N LEU A 216 -32.47 -36.28 -6.56
CA LEU A 216 -32.68 -37.18 -5.44
C LEU A 216 -32.52 -36.41 -4.11
N LYS A 217 -33.21 -36.84 -3.06
CA LYS A 217 -33.21 -36.15 -1.76
C LYS A 217 -31.80 -35.94 -1.21
N ASP A 218 -30.94 -36.93 -1.36
CA ASP A 218 -29.56 -36.88 -0.90
C ASP A 218 -28.74 -35.87 -1.72
N ASP A 219 -28.89 -35.87 -3.04
CA ASP A 219 -28.22 -34.90 -3.93
C ASP A 219 -28.67 -33.47 -3.66
N LYS A 220 -29.98 -33.28 -3.44
CA LYS A 220 -30.53 -31.97 -3.05
C LYS A 220 -29.94 -31.47 -1.74
N ALA A 221 -29.83 -32.34 -0.73
CA ALA A 221 -29.22 -31.98 0.54
C ALA A 221 -27.73 -31.60 0.39
N VAL A 222 -27.00 -32.26 -0.52
CA VAL A 222 -25.61 -31.90 -0.85
C VAL A 222 -25.54 -30.54 -1.54
N CYS A 223 -26.37 -30.29 -2.55
CA CYS A 223 -26.44 -28.98 -3.23
C CYS A 223 -26.76 -27.85 -2.25
N ASP A 224 -27.78 -28.02 -1.41
CA ASP A 224 -28.19 -27.04 -0.41
C ASP A 224 -27.05 -26.77 0.60
N ALA A 225 -26.37 -27.82 1.07
CA ALA A 225 -25.24 -27.68 2.00
C ALA A 225 -24.04 -26.95 1.36
N LEU A 226 -23.75 -27.22 0.08
CA LEU A 226 -22.69 -26.53 -0.66
C LEU A 226 -23.01 -25.05 -0.84
N LEU A 227 -24.22 -24.73 -1.30
CA LEU A 227 -24.67 -23.35 -1.49
C LEU A 227 -24.67 -22.57 -0.17
N GLN A 228 -25.15 -23.20 0.90
CA GLN A 228 -25.14 -22.60 2.24
C GLN A 228 -23.71 -22.30 2.72
N ARG A 229 -22.77 -23.23 2.51
CA ARG A 229 -21.36 -23.03 2.87
C ARG A 229 -20.72 -21.89 2.09
N VAL A 230 -21.00 -21.78 0.79
CA VAL A 230 -20.51 -20.65 -0.02
C VAL A 230 -21.08 -19.34 0.51
N LYS A 231 -22.38 -19.28 0.78
CA LYS A 231 -23.05 -18.09 1.32
C LYS A 231 -22.46 -17.64 2.66
N GLU A 232 -22.25 -18.58 3.58
CA GLU A 232 -21.60 -18.31 4.87
C GLU A 232 -20.17 -17.78 4.69
N CYS A 233 -19.41 -18.38 3.76
CA CYS A 233 -18.08 -17.89 3.40
C CYS A 233 -18.15 -16.44 2.89
N CYS A 234 -19.06 -16.11 1.98
CA CYS A 234 -19.26 -14.75 1.48
C CYS A 234 -19.57 -13.76 2.62
N GLN A 235 -20.47 -14.13 3.53
CA GLN A 235 -20.86 -13.31 4.67
C GLN A 235 -19.69 -13.05 5.63
N LEU A 236 -18.89 -14.08 5.93
CA LEU A 236 -17.71 -13.95 6.78
C LEU A 236 -16.66 -13.03 6.13
N ASN A 237 -16.40 -13.18 4.83
CA ASN A 237 -15.47 -12.31 4.11
C ASN A 237 -15.96 -10.87 4.07
N MET A 238 -17.26 -10.65 3.84
CA MET A 238 -17.86 -9.31 3.89
C MET A 238 -17.69 -8.67 5.28
N GLN A 239 -17.97 -9.41 6.36
CA GLN A 239 -17.76 -8.93 7.73
C GLN A 239 -16.29 -8.62 8.00
N PHE A 240 -15.37 -9.45 7.50
CA PHE A 240 -13.94 -9.22 7.64
C PHE A 240 -13.49 -7.95 6.90
N GLN A 241 -13.93 -7.74 5.66
CA GLN A 241 -13.67 -6.52 4.90
C GLN A 241 -14.21 -5.27 5.60
N LEU A 242 -15.40 -5.34 6.20
CA LEU A 242 -15.97 -4.22 6.95
C LEU A 242 -15.16 -3.88 8.20
N LYS A 243 -14.70 -4.89 8.94
CA LYS A 243 -13.80 -4.70 10.11
C LYS A 243 -12.49 -4.06 9.70
N LEU A 244 -11.92 -4.50 8.58
CA LEU A 244 -10.71 -3.94 7.98
C LEU A 244 -10.87 -2.45 7.64
N ILE A 245 -12.01 -2.07 7.06
CA ILE A 245 -12.34 -0.66 6.77
C ILE A 245 -12.52 0.14 8.08
N GLU A 246 -13.18 -0.43 9.07
CA GLU A 246 -13.41 0.21 10.37
C GLU A 246 -12.10 0.44 11.13
N SER A 247 -11.20 -0.56 11.14
CA SER A 247 -9.88 -0.40 11.76
C SER A 247 -9.08 0.71 11.09
N GLN A 248 -9.11 0.82 9.76
CA GLN A 248 -8.42 1.90 9.07
C GLN A 248 -8.97 3.26 9.48
N LYS A 249 -10.29 3.43 9.48
CA LYS A 249 -10.93 4.70 9.91
C LYS A 249 -10.54 5.10 11.33
N ASN A 250 -10.45 4.12 12.23
CA ASN A 250 -10.04 4.38 13.60
C ASN A 250 -8.57 4.79 13.70
N MET A 251 -7.68 4.19 12.90
CA MET A 251 -6.28 4.62 12.82
C MET A 251 -6.16 6.03 12.23
N ASP A 252 -6.85 6.31 11.12
CA ASP A 252 -6.83 7.64 10.49
C ASP A 252 -7.30 8.73 11.47
N ALA A 253 -8.33 8.44 12.27
CA ALA A 253 -8.83 9.35 13.30
C ALA A 253 -7.84 9.57 14.45
N LEU A 254 -7.07 8.55 14.82
CA LEU A 254 -6.01 8.68 15.84
C LEU A 254 -4.83 9.49 15.29
N ASP A 255 -4.39 9.21 14.07
CA ASP A 255 -3.31 9.95 13.40
C ASP A 255 -3.68 11.42 13.22
N GLU A 256 -4.93 11.72 12.84
CA GLU A 256 -5.44 13.09 12.75
C GLU A 256 -5.41 13.79 14.13
N GLN A 257 -5.79 13.09 15.21
CA GLN A 257 -5.74 13.65 16.56
C GLN A 257 -4.31 13.94 17.03
N GLU A 258 -3.37 13.05 16.72
CA GLU A 258 -1.93 13.24 17.01
C GLU A 258 -1.37 14.44 16.24
N LEU A 259 -1.67 14.55 14.94
CA LEU A 259 -1.28 15.69 14.12
C LEU A 259 -1.80 17.01 14.69
N TYR A 260 -3.09 17.07 15.08
CA TYR A 260 -3.63 18.29 15.72
C TYR A 260 -2.99 18.58 17.07
N ALA A 261 -2.63 17.56 17.85
CA ALA A 261 -1.92 17.74 19.12
C ALA A 261 -0.52 18.35 18.88
N GLU A 262 0.20 17.87 17.87
CA GLU A 262 1.49 18.42 17.47
C GLU A 262 1.37 19.88 17.01
N ILE A 263 0.38 20.20 16.18
CA ILE A 263 0.12 21.57 15.72
C ILE A 263 -0.19 22.50 16.90
N ARG A 264 -1.03 22.07 17.84
CA ARG A 264 -1.35 22.85 19.05
C ARG A 264 -0.11 23.09 19.89
N GLU A 265 0.73 22.08 20.09
CA GLU A 265 1.96 22.21 20.85
C GLU A 265 2.96 23.14 20.14
N ASN A 266 3.14 23.00 18.83
CA ASN A 266 4.00 23.89 18.04
C ASN A 266 3.55 25.36 18.15
N ASN A 267 2.24 25.62 18.07
CA ASN A 267 1.69 26.96 18.25
C ASN A 267 1.91 27.48 19.67
N ARG A 268 1.71 26.66 20.70
CA ARG A 268 2.00 27.01 22.09
C ARG A 268 3.47 27.39 22.30
N GLN A 269 4.39 26.63 21.70
CA GLN A 269 5.83 26.93 21.75
C GLN A 269 6.16 28.25 21.03
N LYS A 270 5.55 28.51 19.87
CA LYS A 270 5.69 29.79 19.17
C LYS A 270 5.20 30.98 20.01
N GLU A 271 4.04 30.86 20.64
CA GLU A 271 3.51 31.91 21.54
C GLU A 271 4.44 32.13 22.74
N MET A 272 4.92 31.06 23.37
CA MET A 272 5.91 31.17 24.46
C MET A 272 7.18 31.87 24.00
N ASN A 273 7.71 31.52 22.82
CA ASN A 273 8.89 32.15 22.24
C ASN A 273 8.65 33.64 21.95
N GLN A 274 7.50 33.99 21.35
CA GLN A 274 7.13 35.39 21.09
C GLN A 274 6.99 36.19 22.38
N ASN A 275 6.32 35.63 23.40
CA ASN A 275 6.17 36.27 24.70
C ASN A 275 7.51 36.46 25.40
N SER A 276 8.39 35.45 25.37
CA SER A 276 9.74 35.55 25.93
C SER A 276 10.58 36.60 25.22
N TRP A 277 10.44 36.72 23.90
CA TRP A 277 11.12 37.72 23.09
C TRP A 277 10.57 39.13 23.37
N ALA A 278 9.26 39.29 23.49
CA ALA A 278 8.62 40.56 23.86
C ALA A 278 9.04 40.99 25.28
N GLU A 279 9.09 40.06 26.24
CA GLU A 279 9.60 40.30 27.58
C GLU A 279 11.08 40.72 27.54
N PHE A 280 11.91 40.01 26.77
CA PHE A 280 13.31 40.37 26.57
C PHE A 280 13.47 41.78 26.00
N VAL A 281 12.76 42.11 24.91
CA VAL A 281 12.79 43.42 24.26
C VAL A 281 12.34 44.52 25.22
N SER A 282 11.22 44.33 25.92
CA SER A 282 10.69 45.31 26.88
C SER A 282 11.65 45.56 28.06
N ARG A 283 12.34 44.52 28.53
CA ARG A 283 13.39 44.61 29.54
C ARG A 283 14.61 45.38 29.04
N THR A 284 14.99 45.23 27.77
CA THR A 284 16.15 45.95 27.20
C THR A 284 15.84 47.39 26.76
N SER A 285 14.60 47.71 26.41
CA SER A 285 14.21 49.02 25.88
C SER A 285 13.77 50.03 26.94
N SER A 286 13.28 49.58 28.11
CA SER A 286 12.83 50.46 29.20
C SER A 286 13.56 50.18 30.51
N TYR A 287 14.29 51.19 31.00
CA TYR A 287 15.05 51.12 32.26
C TYR A 287 14.17 50.80 33.48
N ASN A 288 12.93 51.33 33.51
CA ASN A 288 11.99 51.10 34.61
C ASN A 288 11.53 49.63 34.67
N LEU A 289 11.28 49.01 33.52
CA LEU A 289 10.89 47.59 33.42
C LEU A 289 12.06 46.66 33.78
N LEU A 290 13.28 47.01 33.38
CA LEU A 290 14.50 46.29 33.80
C LEU A 290 14.68 46.27 35.31
N LYS A 291 14.52 47.43 35.96
CA LYS A 291 14.64 47.55 37.42
C LYS A 291 13.57 46.71 38.14
N ALA A 292 12.33 46.73 37.64
CA ALA A 292 11.24 45.93 38.18
C ALA A 292 11.45 44.41 37.98
N ALA A 293 11.98 44.00 36.82
CA ALA A 293 12.30 42.59 36.54
C ALA A 293 13.44 42.09 37.43
N LYS A 294 14.49 42.89 37.64
CA LYS A 294 15.58 42.59 38.57
C LYS A 294 15.06 42.40 40.00
N LEU A 295 14.18 43.29 40.45
CA LEU A 295 13.57 43.22 41.77
C LEU A 295 12.69 41.97 41.93
N ARG A 296 11.94 41.57 40.89
CA ARG A 296 11.20 40.29 40.85
C ARG A 296 12.13 39.08 40.93
N GLN A 297 13.26 39.12 40.22
CA GLN A 297 14.26 38.05 40.26
C GLN A 297 14.89 37.94 41.66
N ASP A 298 15.27 39.06 42.27
CA ASP A 298 15.81 39.10 43.64
C ASP A 298 14.81 38.53 44.65
N LEU A 299 13.51 38.88 44.54
CA LEU A 299 12.44 38.32 45.36
C LEU A 299 12.28 36.81 45.15
N SER A 300 12.31 36.31 43.91
CA SER A 300 12.20 34.88 43.61
C SER A 300 13.38 34.09 44.17
N ILE A 301 14.59 34.64 44.07
CA ILE A 301 15.80 34.08 44.69
C ILE A 301 15.63 34.06 46.21
N ASP A 302 15.14 35.14 46.81
CA ASP A 302 14.92 35.23 48.25
C ASP A 302 13.82 34.30 48.77
N LEU A 303 12.80 34.00 47.95
CA LEU A 303 11.76 33.02 48.25
C LEU A 303 12.23 31.57 48.06
N SER A 304 13.09 31.32 47.05
CA SER A 304 13.71 30.01 46.81
C SER A 304 14.77 29.66 47.86
N ARG A 305 15.31 30.66 48.57
CA ARG A 305 16.15 30.45 49.74
C ARG A 305 15.30 29.86 50.88
N LEU A 306 15.68 28.67 51.35
CA LEU A 306 15.05 27.97 52.47
C LEU A 306 14.70 28.93 53.62
N GLN A 307 13.47 28.82 54.13
CA GLN A 307 12.90 29.66 55.18
C GLN A 307 13.85 29.81 56.39
N LYS A 308 13.81 31.00 57.00
CA LYS A 308 14.62 31.47 58.14
C LYS A 308 14.63 30.57 59.40
N ILE A 309 13.90 29.45 59.43
CA ILE A 309 13.76 28.56 60.58
C ILE A 309 15.12 27.94 60.98
N TYR A 310 16.04 27.75 60.03
CA TYR A 310 17.39 27.22 60.28
C TYR A 310 18.49 28.29 60.50
N ARG A 311 18.16 29.60 60.55
CA ARG A 311 19.17 30.67 60.66
C ARG A 311 19.78 30.84 62.07
N ASN A 312 19.35 30.06 63.07
CA ASN A 312 19.82 30.19 64.46
C ASN A 312 20.95 29.21 64.83
N GLU A 313 21.45 28.38 63.91
CA GLU A 313 22.61 27.54 64.19
C GLU A 313 23.92 28.26 63.83
N LYS A 314 24.93 28.14 64.71
CA LYS A 314 26.25 28.81 64.68
C LYS A 314 27.10 28.54 63.41
N PHE A 315 26.58 27.86 62.40
CA PHE A 315 27.32 27.38 61.23
C PHE A 315 26.70 27.80 59.88
N PHE A 316 25.98 28.92 59.80
CA PHE A 316 25.55 29.46 58.50
C PHE A 316 26.53 30.51 57.95
N HIS A 317 27.14 30.23 56.80
CA HIS A 317 27.96 31.20 56.06
C HIS A 317 27.06 32.15 55.24
N ASN A 318 27.29 33.46 55.37
CA ASN A 318 26.57 34.45 54.57
C ASN A 318 27.14 34.47 53.14
N ILE A 319 26.36 33.95 52.19
CA ILE A 319 26.71 33.91 50.76
C ILE A 319 26.32 35.19 50.01
N THR A 320 25.77 36.20 50.70
CA THR A 320 25.38 37.49 50.12
C THR A 320 26.51 38.50 50.31
N MET A 321 27.29 38.75 49.25
CA MET A 321 28.30 39.83 49.24
C MET A 321 27.67 41.14 48.75
N PRO A 322 27.48 42.16 49.61
CA PRO A 322 26.91 43.44 49.20
C PRO A 322 27.95 44.23 48.38
N LYS A 323 27.54 44.75 47.22
CA LYS A 323 28.35 45.49 46.22
C LYS A 323 29.25 44.65 45.29
N LEU A 324 28.94 43.37 45.06
CA LEU A 324 29.55 42.66 43.94
C LEU A 324 28.91 43.12 42.62
N GLY A 325 29.41 44.23 42.07
CA GLY A 325 29.14 44.62 40.70
C GLY A 325 29.84 43.64 39.75
N THR A 326 29.04 42.88 38.99
CA THR A 326 29.48 42.02 37.89
C THR A 326 30.20 40.75 38.31
N THR A 327 29.53 39.61 38.20
CA THR A 327 30.23 38.35 37.91
C THR A 327 30.58 38.37 36.42
N VAL A 328 31.80 38.80 36.10
CA VAL A 328 32.44 38.46 34.83
C VAL A 328 32.54 36.95 34.83
N PHE A 329 31.97 36.29 33.81
CA PHE A 329 32.23 34.88 33.56
C PHE A 329 33.73 34.76 33.27
N SER A 330 34.51 34.23 34.21
CA SER A 330 35.92 33.93 33.96
C SER A 330 35.98 32.96 32.78
N GLY A 331 36.64 33.40 31.71
CA GLY A 331 36.52 32.81 30.38
C GLY A 331 36.95 31.35 30.32
N PHE A 332 36.04 30.52 29.83
CA PHE A 332 36.44 29.52 28.84
C PHE A 332 36.39 30.21 27.47
N HIS A 333 37.56 30.45 26.88
CA HIS A 333 37.65 30.75 25.46
C HIS A 333 37.25 29.49 24.69
N VAL A 334 35.99 29.41 24.27
CA VAL A 334 35.63 28.55 23.15
C VAL A 334 35.98 29.35 21.90
N GLN A 335 37.03 28.93 21.19
CA GLN A 335 37.25 29.39 19.83
C GLN A 335 36.10 28.89 18.98
N ILE A 336 35.16 29.79 18.69
CA ILE A 336 34.19 29.58 17.62
C ILE A 336 34.95 29.87 16.33
N GLU A 337 35.45 28.83 15.68
CA GLU A 337 35.79 28.93 14.26
C GLU A 337 34.52 29.36 13.53
N LYS A 338 34.59 30.52 12.88
CA LYS A 338 33.53 31.00 12.02
C LYS A 338 33.42 30.05 10.83
N ILE A 339 32.52 29.09 10.92
CA ILE A 339 32.05 28.35 9.76
C ILE A 339 31.17 29.32 8.97
N THR A 340 31.79 29.95 7.97
CA THR A 340 31.12 30.75 6.94
C THR A 340 30.05 29.89 6.24
N PRO A 341 28.88 30.43 5.83
CA PRO A 341 27.75 29.64 5.30
C PRO A 341 27.99 28.98 3.92
N LEU A 342 29.24 28.86 3.47
CA LEU A 342 29.62 28.19 2.24
C LEU A 342 29.96 26.69 2.45
N HIS A 343 30.25 26.27 3.69
CA HIS A 343 30.58 24.86 3.98
C HIS A 343 29.35 23.93 4.10
N MET A 344 28.14 24.46 4.25
CA MET A 344 26.92 23.63 4.24
C MET A 344 26.49 23.16 2.85
N GLN A 345 27.04 23.71 1.75
CA GLN A 345 26.70 23.26 0.40
C GLN A 345 27.59 22.10 -0.10
N HIS A 346 28.75 21.85 0.52
CA HIS A 346 29.61 20.72 0.14
C HIS A 346 29.33 19.44 0.95
N GLN A 347 28.89 19.54 2.20
CA GLN A 347 28.52 18.35 3.00
C GLN A 347 27.19 17.70 2.58
N ILE A 348 26.36 18.39 1.79
CA ILE A 348 25.15 17.78 1.19
C ILE A 348 25.50 17.02 -0.10
N LYS A 349 26.64 17.29 -0.75
CA LYS A 349 27.08 16.54 -1.94
C LYS A 349 27.87 15.28 -1.61
N GLU A 350 28.75 15.28 -0.60
CA GLU A 350 29.55 14.09 -0.28
C GLU A 350 28.75 12.97 0.42
N ASN A 351 27.69 13.30 1.16
CA ASN A 351 26.79 12.28 1.73
C ASN A 351 25.78 11.70 0.71
N GLY A 352 25.80 12.19 -0.54
CA GLY A 352 24.99 11.68 -1.65
C GLY A 352 25.70 10.65 -2.53
N GLU A 353 27.03 10.54 -2.47
CA GLU A 353 27.81 9.63 -3.33
C GLU A 353 28.26 8.33 -2.63
N GLU A 354 28.05 8.18 -1.32
CA GLU A 354 28.29 6.90 -0.59
C GLU A 354 27.05 5.99 -0.47
N LYS A 355 26.01 6.23 -1.28
CA LYS A 355 24.85 5.33 -1.43
C LYS A 355 24.52 4.94 -2.88
N GLU A 356 25.52 4.98 -3.76
CA GLU A 356 25.50 4.26 -5.03
C GLU A 356 26.76 3.40 -5.16
N GLN A 357 26.74 2.24 -4.47
CA GLN A 357 27.36 0.98 -4.89
C GLN A 357 26.54 -0.19 -4.37
#